data_AF-A0A940R5I2-F1
#
_entry.id   AF-A0A940R5I2-F1
#
_cell.length_a   1.000
_cell.length_b   1.000
_cell.length_c   1.000
_cell.angle_alpha   90.00
_cell.angle_beta   90.00
_cell.angle_gamma   90.00
#
_symmetry.space_group_name_H-M   'P 1'
#
loop_
_entity.id
_entity.type
_entity.pdbx_description
1 polymer ?
#
loop_
_entity_poly.entity_id
_entity_poly.type
_entity_poly.pdbx_seq_one_letter_code
_entity_poly.pdbx_strand_id
1 'polypeptide(L)'
;YVMVYAYSTFSGLSLTGSYSAGGGGGTTLTNGVPVTGLSASSGSWTPTYTLVVPSGASNLSFAISGGTGDADLYVRLGGAPSTTSYTCRPYLSGNSETCSWTAPTAGTYYVAVRAYSTFSGVTLTPNYTP
;
A
#
# COMPACT_ATOMS: atom_id res chain seq x y z
N TYR A 1 -23.53 3.49 6.83
CA TYR A 1 -23.34 4.42 7.96
C TYR A 1 -22.78 3.64 9.14
N VAL A 2 -21.63 4.04 9.68
CA VAL A 2 -21.07 3.50 10.93
C VAL A 2 -20.99 4.65 11.91
N MET A 3 -21.50 4.45 13.13
CA MET A 3 -21.58 5.48 14.17
C MET A 3 -20.83 4.97 15.41
N VAL A 4 -19.86 5.75 15.90
CA VAL A 4 -19.10 5.43 17.12
C VAL A 4 -19.54 6.35 18.24
N TYR A 5 -19.96 5.74 19.35
CA TYR A 5 -20.16 6.42 20.63
C TYR A 5 -18.98 6.08 21.54
N ALA A 6 -18.36 7.09 22.16
CA ALA A 6 -17.45 6.84 23.26
C ALA A 6 -17.59 7.87 24.39
N TYR A 7 -17.27 7.40 25.60
CA TYR A 7 -17.65 7.98 26.89
C TYR A 7 -16.50 8.77 27.56
N SER A 8 -15.36 8.94 26.87
CA SER A 8 -14.21 9.77 27.26
C SER A 8 -13.41 10.20 26.01
N THR A 9 -12.51 11.17 26.12
CA THR A 9 -11.65 11.62 25.00
C THR A 9 -10.72 10.49 24.54
N PHE A 10 -10.94 9.97 23.33
CA PHE A 10 -10.02 9.06 22.66
C PHE A 10 -9.32 9.81 21.51
N SER A 11 -7.99 9.69 21.45
CA SER A 11 -7.17 10.14 20.31
C SER A 11 -6.55 8.90 19.66
N GLY A 12 -6.59 8.81 18.33
CA GLY A 12 -6.04 7.66 17.58
C GLY A 12 -7.05 6.61 17.12
N LEU A 13 -8.35 6.92 17.05
CA LEU A 13 -9.36 5.96 16.57
C LEU A 13 -9.41 5.93 15.04
N SER A 14 -8.82 4.90 14.44
CA SER A 14 -8.92 4.61 13.01
C SER A 14 -10.11 3.68 12.75
N LEU A 15 -11.20 4.25 12.22
CA LEU A 15 -12.39 3.49 11.85
C LEU A 15 -12.26 2.98 10.41
N THR A 16 -11.79 1.75 10.23
CA THR A 16 -11.59 1.23 8.88
C THR A 16 -12.77 0.39 8.43
N GLY A 17 -13.67 1.01 7.67
CA GLY A 17 -14.66 0.30 6.87
C GLY A 17 -14.04 -0.13 5.53
N SER A 18 -14.04 -1.43 5.24
CA SER A 18 -13.60 -1.96 3.95
C SER A 18 -14.76 -1.84 2.94
N TYR A 19 -14.67 -0.93 1.98
CA TYR A 19 -15.55 -0.95 0.80
C TYR A 19 -14.71 -1.41 -0.41
N SER A 20 -15.14 -2.48 -1.07
CA SER A 20 -14.57 -2.92 -2.34
C SER A 20 -15.53 -2.49 -3.45
N ALA A 21 -15.33 -1.31 -4.01
CA ALA A 21 -15.91 -0.96 -5.30
C ALA A 21 -14.83 -1.20 -6.35
N GLY A 22 -14.97 -2.30 -7.09
CA GLY A 22 -14.21 -2.48 -8.32
C GLY A 22 -14.51 -1.32 -9.26
N GLY A 23 -13.48 -0.56 -9.64
CA GLY A 23 -13.57 0.43 -10.71
C GLY A 23 -13.00 1.79 -10.36
N GLY A 24 -11.81 2.08 -10.90
CA GLY A 24 -11.42 3.43 -11.34
C GLY A 24 -11.42 4.54 -10.28
N GLY A 25 -10.51 4.48 -9.32
CA GLY A 25 -10.23 5.59 -8.41
C GLY A 25 -9.25 5.10 -7.34
N GLY A 26 -8.10 5.76 -7.20
CA GLY A 26 -6.97 5.27 -6.40
C GLY A 26 -7.42 4.72 -5.04
N THR A 27 -7.12 3.44 -4.81
CA THR A 27 -7.63 2.72 -3.63
C THR A 27 -6.83 3.15 -2.40
N THR A 28 -7.46 3.87 -1.48
CA THR A 28 -6.78 4.33 -0.27
C THR A 28 -6.47 3.14 0.64
N LEU A 29 -5.20 2.94 0.94
CA LEU A 29 -4.71 1.98 1.90
C LEU A 29 -5.01 2.45 3.32
N THR A 30 -5.22 1.48 4.19
CA THR A 30 -5.30 1.72 5.62
C THR A 30 -4.15 1.01 6.31
N ASN A 31 -3.50 1.69 7.25
CA ASN A 31 -2.45 1.12 8.08
C ASN A 31 -2.85 -0.24 8.68
N GLY A 32 -1.99 -1.24 8.51
CA GLY A 32 -2.19 -2.60 9.05
C GLY A 32 -3.23 -3.43 8.31
N VAL A 33 -3.89 -2.91 7.27
CA VAL A 33 -4.93 -3.62 6.53
C VAL A 33 -4.38 -4.14 5.21
N PRO A 34 -4.21 -5.46 5.05
CA PRO A 34 -3.72 -6.04 3.80
C PRO A 34 -4.77 -5.94 2.69
N VAL A 35 -4.31 -5.61 1.49
CA VAL A 35 -5.06 -5.72 0.24
C VAL A 35 -4.69 -7.03 -0.43
N THR A 36 -5.57 -8.02 -0.33
CA THR A 36 -5.37 -9.36 -0.89
C THR A 36 -5.95 -9.48 -2.30
N GLY A 37 -5.49 -10.47 -3.06
CA GLY A 37 -6.09 -10.80 -4.36
C GLY A 37 -5.67 -9.87 -5.49
N LEU A 38 -4.51 -9.21 -5.35
CA LEU A 38 -3.94 -8.41 -6.41
C LEU A 38 -3.56 -9.30 -7.60
N SER A 39 -3.88 -8.82 -8.79
CA SER A 39 -3.54 -9.49 -10.04
C SER A 39 -3.33 -8.45 -11.13
N ALA A 40 -2.33 -8.66 -11.97
CA ALA A 40 -2.10 -7.85 -13.16
C ALA A 40 -1.43 -8.69 -14.25
N SER A 41 -1.74 -8.36 -15.51
CA SER A 41 -1.14 -8.95 -16.70
C SER A 41 0.29 -8.47 -16.88
N SER A 42 1.17 -9.30 -17.45
CA SER A 42 2.56 -8.92 -17.78
C SER A 42 2.64 -7.54 -18.44
N GLY A 43 3.51 -6.67 -17.91
CA GLY A 43 3.69 -5.29 -18.39
C GLY A 43 2.62 -4.29 -17.92
N SER A 44 1.56 -4.75 -17.25
CA SER A 44 0.51 -3.91 -16.69
C SER A 44 0.79 -3.54 -15.24
N TRP A 45 0.07 -2.53 -14.77
CA TRP A 45 0.13 -2.04 -13.40
C TRP A 45 -1.19 -2.34 -12.69
N THR A 46 -1.09 -2.59 -11.39
CA THR A 46 -2.26 -2.55 -10.50
C THR A 46 -2.75 -1.12 -10.30
N PRO A 47 -3.99 -0.93 -9.79
CA PRO A 47 -4.46 0.38 -9.37
C PRO A 47 -3.45 1.05 -8.43
N THR A 48 -3.31 2.37 -8.53
CA THR A 48 -2.47 3.10 -7.59
C THR A 48 -3.17 3.18 -6.25
N TYR A 49 -2.49 2.66 -5.24
CA TYR A 49 -2.90 2.65 -3.85
C TYR A 49 -2.32 3.87 -3.13
N THR A 50 -3.05 4.49 -2.20
CA THR A 50 -2.58 5.68 -1.48
C THR A 50 -2.65 5.50 0.03
N LEU A 51 -1.56 5.75 0.75
CA LEU A 51 -1.54 5.74 2.21
C LEU A 51 -1.17 7.13 2.73
N VAL A 52 -2.03 7.72 3.55
CA VAL A 52 -1.73 8.98 4.24
C VAL A 52 -0.94 8.65 5.51
N VAL A 53 0.30 9.12 5.57
CA VAL A 53 1.18 8.94 6.73
C VAL A 53 1.22 10.25 7.51
N PRO A 54 0.76 10.28 8.77
CA PRO A 54 0.76 11.50 9.59
C PRO A 54 2.18 11.88 10.02
N SER A 55 2.36 13.14 10.42
CA SER A 55 3.60 13.58 11.06
C SER A 55 3.80 12.90 12.42
N GLY A 56 4.99 12.38 12.67
CA GLY A 56 5.30 11.60 13.87
C GLY A 56 5.31 10.09 13.64
N ALA A 57 4.79 9.63 12.50
CA ALA A 57 4.84 8.22 12.15
C ALA A 57 6.29 7.75 11.98
N SER A 58 6.55 6.50 12.38
CA SER A 58 7.83 5.82 12.29
C SER A 58 7.64 4.40 11.77
N ASN A 59 8.73 3.75 11.33
CA ASN A 59 8.70 2.35 10.88
C ASN A 59 7.66 2.07 9.78
N LEU A 60 7.50 2.98 8.82
CA LEU A 60 6.65 2.74 7.66
C LEU A 60 7.20 1.56 6.87
N SER A 61 6.36 0.61 6.53
CA SER A 61 6.65 -0.54 5.70
C SER A 61 5.50 -0.82 4.75
N PHE A 62 5.84 -1.13 3.50
CA PHE A 62 4.94 -1.74 2.54
C PHE A 62 5.55 -3.06 2.15
N ALA A 63 4.85 -4.15 2.44
CA ALA A 63 5.28 -5.48 2.07
C ALA A 63 4.27 -6.07 1.08
N ILE A 64 4.75 -6.69 0.01
CA ILE A 64 3.95 -7.61 -0.78
C ILE A 64 4.38 -9.04 -0.49
N SER A 65 3.43 -9.97 -0.52
CA SER A 65 3.70 -11.39 -0.32
C SER A 65 2.61 -12.27 -0.93
N GLY A 66 2.94 -13.55 -1.10
CA GLY A 66 2.03 -14.57 -1.61
C GLY A 66 1.83 -14.50 -3.14
N GLY A 67 0.83 -15.20 -3.63
CA GLY A 67 0.51 -15.25 -5.05
C GLY A 67 1.51 -16.03 -5.91
N THR A 68 1.33 -15.93 -7.21
CA THR A 68 2.16 -16.53 -8.26
C THR A 68 2.57 -15.46 -9.28
N GLY A 69 3.63 -15.71 -10.05
CA GLY A 69 4.16 -14.75 -11.03
C GLY A 69 5.32 -13.92 -10.48
N ASP A 70 5.47 -12.71 -11.02
CA ASP A 70 6.53 -11.77 -10.66
C ASP A 70 5.95 -10.35 -10.56
N ALA A 71 5.65 -9.96 -9.33
CA ALA A 71 5.13 -8.66 -8.94
C ALA A 71 6.27 -7.79 -8.41
N ASP A 72 6.44 -6.60 -8.99
CA ASP A 72 7.39 -5.58 -8.55
C ASP A 72 6.65 -4.46 -7.78
N LEU A 73 7.10 -4.15 -6.57
CA LEU A 73 6.56 -3.12 -5.68
C LEU A 73 7.21 -1.78 -5.97
N TYR A 74 6.38 -0.79 -6.27
CA TYR A 74 6.80 0.59 -6.44
C TYR A 74 6.11 1.48 -5.42
N VAL A 75 6.92 2.24 -4.68
CA VAL A 75 6.42 3.23 -3.73
C VAL A 75 7.00 4.59 -4.03
N ARG A 76 6.18 5.65 -3.98
CA ARG A 76 6.60 7.03 -4.14
C ARG A 76 5.83 7.97 -3.22
N LEU A 77 6.52 8.94 -2.62
CA LEU A 77 5.90 10.01 -1.83
C LEU A 77 5.42 11.15 -2.75
N GLY A 78 4.20 11.65 -2.52
CA GLY A 78 3.69 12.87 -3.14
C GLY A 78 3.18 12.73 -4.58
N GLY A 79 3.23 11.54 -5.18
CA GLY A 79 2.64 11.28 -6.49
C GLY A 79 2.80 9.82 -6.92
N ALA A 80 2.07 9.44 -7.98
CA ALA A 80 2.11 8.08 -8.50
C ALA A 80 3.55 7.64 -8.90
N PRO A 81 3.97 6.43 -8.52
CA PRO A 81 5.25 5.90 -8.96
C PRO A 81 5.25 5.62 -10.47
N SER A 82 6.43 5.69 -11.08
CA SER A 82 6.66 5.28 -12.47
C SER A 82 7.91 4.39 -12.54
N THR A 83 8.18 3.82 -13.71
CA THR A 83 9.41 3.04 -13.95
C THR A 83 10.70 3.83 -13.73
N THR A 84 10.63 5.17 -13.77
CA THR A 84 11.78 6.07 -13.61
C THR A 84 11.71 6.94 -12.35
N SER A 85 10.54 7.03 -11.70
CA SER A 85 10.32 7.84 -10.50
C SER A 85 9.75 6.98 -9.39
N TYR A 86 10.62 6.55 -8.48
CA TYR A 86 10.28 5.74 -7.33
C TYR A 86 11.12 6.18 -6.11
N THR A 87 10.52 6.07 -4.93
CA THR A 87 11.20 6.31 -3.64
C THR A 87 11.78 4.99 -3.10
N CYS A 88 11.11 3.86 -3.36
CA CYS A 88 11.63 2.55 -3.00
C CYS A 88 11.25 1.50 -4.05
N ARG A 89 12.24 0.67 -4.37
CA ARG A 89 12.16 -0.55 -5.17
C ARG A 89 13.20 -1.52 -4.61
N PRO A 90 12.83 -2.43 -3.70
CA PRO A 90 13.73 -3.49 -3.27
C PRO A 90 13.83 -4.41 -4.48
N TYR A 91 14.91 -4.34 -5.26
CA TYR A 91 15.11 -5.17 -6.47
C TYR A 91 15.28 -6.67 -6.10
N LEU A 92 14.34 -7.23 -5.35
CA LEU A 92 14.29 -8.63 -4.96
C LEU A 92 13.48 -9.37 -6.01
N SER A 93 13.96 -10.54 -6.43
CA SER A 93 13.24 -11.38 -7.38
C SER A 93 12.07 -12.10 -6.68
N GLY A 94 10.87 -11.97 -7.25
CA GLY A 94 9.65 -12.67 -6.82
C GLY A 94 8.64 -11.78 -6.10
N ASN A 95 7.53 -12.37 -5.66
CA ASN A 95 6.36 -11.64 -5.12
C ASN A 95 6.50 -11.17 -3.66
N SER A 96 7.72 -11.25 -3.10
CA SER A 96 8.01 -10.97 -1.70
C SER A 96 8.98 -9.79 -1.61
N GLU A 97 8.45 -8.60 -1.76
CA GLU A 97 9.22 -7.35 -1.67
C GLU A 97 8.74 -6.54 -0.48
N THR A 98 9.68 -5.87 0.19
CA THR A 98 9.36 -5.02 1.34
C THR A 98 10.14 -3.72 1.27
N CYS A 99 9.40 -2.61 1.29
CA CYS A 99 9.93 -1.27 1.40
C CYS A 99 9.71 -0.75 2.81
N SER A 100 10.77 -0.49 3.56
CA SER A 100 10.69 0.04 4.92
C SER A 100 11.47 1.34 5.10
N TRP A 101 10.91 2.28 5.83
CA TRP A 101 11.52 3.55 6.24
C TRP A 101 11.44 3.66 7.76
N THR A 102 12.59 3.85 8.41
CA THR A 102 12.66 4.10 9.85
C THR A 102 12.02 5.44 10.23
N ALA A 103 12.28 6.48 9.44
CA ALA A 103 11.70 7.80 9.56
C ALA A 103 11.00 8.21 8.25
N PRO A 104 9.72 7.84 8.04
CA PRO A 104 8.95 8.29 6.89
C PRO A 104 8.67 9.78 6.97
N THR A 105 8.64 10.43 5.81
CA THR A 105 8.19 11.82 5.70
C THR A 105 6.67 11.84 5.76
N ALA A 106 6.10 12.74 6.55
CA ALA A 106 4.65 12.96 6.57
C ALA A 106 4.13 13.31 5.17
N GLY A 107 3.05 12.68 4.75
CA GLY A 107 2.43 12.92 3.44
C GLY A 107 1.75 11.68 2.86
N THR A 108 1.29 11.82 1.62
CA THR A 108 0.61 10.74 0.91
C THR A 108 1.62 9.91 0.14
N TYR A 109 1.76 8.65 0.54
CA TYR A 109 2.52 7.65 -0.19
C TYR A 109 1.64 6.99 -1.23
N TYR A 110 2.14 6.87 -2.45
CA TYR A 110 1.50 6.20 -3.56
C TYR A 110 2.25 4.89 -3.80
N VAL A 111 1.50 3.80 -3.80
CA VAL A 111 2.01 2.45 -3.98
C VAL A 111 1.35 1.87 -5.21
N ALA A 112 2.14 1.28 -6.11
CA ALA A 112 1.62 0.53 -7.23
C ALA A 112 2.48 -0.71 -7.42
N VAL A 113 1.85 -1.81 -7.79
CA VAL A 113 2.53 -3.06 -8.10
C VAL A 113 2.51 -3.24 -9.61
N ARG A 114 3.68 -3.45 -10.21
CA ARG A 114 3.84 -3.71 -11.64
C ARG A 114 4.03 -5.19 -11.85
N ALA A 115 3.36 -5.75 -12.84
CA ALA A 115 3.57 -7.13 -13.25
C ALA A 115 4.79 -7.20 -14.18
N TYR A 116 5.94 -7.68 -13.69
CA TYR A 116 7.02 -8.06 -14.58
C TYR A 116 6.59 -9.24 -15.44
N SER A 117 6.01 -10.25 -14.79
CA SER A 117 5.23 -11.32 -15.41
C SER A 117 3.80 -11.30 -14.85
N THR A 118 2.85 -11.90 -15.56
CA THR A 118 1.46 -11.99 -15.09
C THR A 118 1.43 -12.60 -13.69
N PHE A 119 0.92 -11.84 -12.72
CA PHE A 119 0.82 -12.28 -11.34
C PHE A 119 -0.63 -12.32 -10.87
N SER A 120 -0.90 -13.17 -9.87
CA SER A 120 -2.23 -13.29 -9.28
C SER A 120 -2.15 -13.75 -7.83
N GLY A 121 -3.09 -13.27 -7.00
CA GLY A 121 -3.19 -13.65 -5.59
C GLY A 121 -2.14 -12.99 -4.69
N VAL A 122 -1.52 -11.89 -5.14
CA VAL A 122 -0.54 -11.14 -4.33
C VAL A 122 -1.28 -10.33 -3.28
N THR A 123 -0.67 -10.19 -2.11
CA THR A 123 -1.19 -9.41 -0.98
C THR A 123 -0.26 -8.26 -0.66
N LEU A 124 -0.78 -7.03 -0.67
CA LEU A 124 -0.06 -5.81 -0.28
C LEU A 124 -0.46 -5.41 1.15
N THR A 125 0.51 -5.36 2.05
CA THR A 125 0.32 -5.00 3.45
C THR A 125 1.07 -3.71 3.78
N PRO A 126 0.36 -2.59 3.97
CA PRO A 126 0.92 -1.37 4.55
C PRO A 126 0.99 -1.49 6.08
N ASN A 127 2.06 -1.00 6.69
CA ASN A 127 2.20 -0.91 8.13
C ASN A 127 3.05 0.31 8.51
N TYR A 128 2.67 1.06 9.53
CA TYR A 128 3.51 2.07 10.17
C TYR A 128 3.13 2.22 11.63
N THR A 129 4.06 2.70 12.44
CA THR A 129 3.83 3.08 13.83
C THR A 129 3.40 4.56 13.85
N PRO A 130 2.18 4.89 14.31
CA PRO A 130 1.72 6.29 14.41
C PRO A 130 2.49 7.09 15.47
#